data_AF-A0A0S4XQ27-F1
#
_entry.id   AF-A0A0S4XQ27-F1
#
_cell.length_a   1.000
_cell.length_b   1.000
_cell.length_c   1.000
_cell.angle_alpha   90.00
_cell.angle_beta   90.00
_cell.angle_gamma   90.00
#
_symmetry.space_group_name_H-M   'P 1'
#
loop_
_entity.id
_entity.type
_entity.pdbx_description
1 polymer ?
#
loop_
_entity_poly.entity_id
_entity_poly.type
_entity_poly.pdbx_seq_one_letter_code
_entity_poly.pdbx_strand_id
1 'polypeptide(L)'
;MYCILSQSNDIVASDLEFLNLLGTTSLVDLYKKITSEDVKISLDYDKITLTTNNNAQSYDIKTTPLTTLFGKSVLVQLMSVNIKSEFIKAPDFSNQSQNNTKKTVTKVEIVANQPAEVKTTQPVKNESIIESGFDLENLKDMGIYAEEPSTVKEKGSLESFIDPKVTIDIPNIAKSMHLSDKEYSIFLNEYTSSVEEFKKDLLGSDKKAKENAINFIKHITTALNMPNNIDTFVNSLSMDSSKESFENFFNVIENIKAQNNPISSTPQEESQIEQILKTETSDDKLESIDIIESAEPIVEAKNIAQEAIPSIDINEPLEIDFLGDTSPSNKIEETPSKSSGGKTTKIDLSKVKPLPFDFILEESAKELSLPNDIVKEFIKDFIEQCNADTNKIIDKYEEGNIEKVKKLAHSLKGVASNLYIMPLANSLLDLQNNDDLSEVKPLVEKYWGQFLYLENIMKNI
;
A
#
# COMPACT_ATOMS: atom_id res chain seq x y z
N MET A 1 -11.95 29.43 -11.91
CA MET A 1 -10.73 28.64 -11.67
C MET A 1 -10.86 27.80 -10.42
N TYR A 2 -11.19 26.52 -10.63
CA TYR A 2 -11.35 25.50 -9.60
C TYR A 2 -10.62 24.22 -10.03
N CYS A 3 -10.00 23.54 -9.08
CA CYS A 3 -9.56 22.17 -9.24
C CYS A 3 -9.89 21.34 -7.99
N ILE A 4 -9.96 20.03 -8.14
CA ILE A 4 -10.15 19.08 -7.04
C ILE A 4 -8.86 18.29 -6.88
N LEU A 5 -8.34 18.27 -5.67
CA LEU A 5 -7.16 17.50 -5.28
C LEU A 5 -7.57 16.24 -4.52
N SER A 6 -6.90 15.12 -4.81
CA SER A 6 -6.95 13.90 -3.99
C SER A 6 -6.20 14.09 -2.65
N GLN A 7 -6.20 13.06 -1.80
CA GLN A 7 -5.38 13.05 -0.56
C GLN A 7 -3.87 13.11 -0.84
N SER A 8 -3.43 12.56 -1.99
CA SER A 8 -2.06 12.62 -2.46
C SER A 8 -1.69 13.96 -3.13
N ASN A 9 -2.61 14.95 -3.12
CA ASN A 9 -2.49 16.24 -3.80
C ASN A 9 -2.46 16.16 -5.34
N ASP A 10 -2.99 15.09 -5.94
CA ASP A 10 -3.12 14.95 -7.39
C ASP A 10 -4.41 15.62 -7.91
N ILE A 11 -4.36 16.23 -9.10
CA ILE A 11 -5.52 16.92 -9.70
C ILE A 11 -6.46 15.90 -10.36
N VAL A 12 -7.54 15.54 -9.67
CA VAL A 12 -8.52 14.57 -10.17
C VAL A 12 -9.61 15.20 -11.03
N ALA A 13 -9.88 16.49 -10.83
CA ALA A 13 -10.81 17.26 -11.65
C ALA A 13 -10.43 18.74 -11.72
N SER A 14 -10.85 19.43 -12.79
CA SER A 14 -10.57 20.84 -12.99
C SER A 14 -11.63 21.49 -13.87
N ASP A 15 -11.89 22.77 -13.66
CA ASP A 15 -12.57 23.58 -14.67
C ASP A 15 -11.64 23.89 -15.86
N LEU A 16 -12.24 24.31 -16.98
CA LEU A 16 -11.49 24.61 -18.21
C LEU A 16 -10.58 25.84 -18.05
N GLU A 17 -10.97 26.79 -17.19
CA GLU A 17 -10.18 28.00 -16.94
C GLU A 17 -8.84 27.67 -16.27
N PHE A 18 -8.84 26.78 -15.29
CA PHE A 18 -7.61 26.33 -14.62
C PHE A 18 -6.71 25.53 -15.56
N LEU A 19 -7.27 24.68 -16.44
CA LEU A 19 -6.48 23.99 -17.48
C LEU A 19 -5.85 24.99 -18.46
N ASN A 20 -6.62 25.98 -18.93
CA ASN A 20 -6.12 27.02 -19.83
C ASN A 20 -4.98 27.84 -19.20
N LEU A 21 -4.99 28.04 -17.88
CA LEU A 21 -3.92 28.71 -17.15
C LEU A 21 -2.58 27.97 -17.28
N LEU A 22 -2.61 26.64 -17.37
CA LEU A 22 -1.45 25.76 -17.56
C LEU A 22 -1.16 25.48 -19.05
N GLY A 23 -1.91 26.13 -19.95
CA GLY A 23 -1.81 25.93 -21.39
C GLY A 23 -2.19 24.51 -21.81
N THR A 24 -3.17 23.89 -21.14
CA THR A 24 -3.68 22.55 -21.44
C THR A 24 -5.18 22.61 -21.73
N THR A 25 -5.66 21.68 -22.56
CA THR A 25 -7.08 21.60 -22.95
C THR A 25 -7.82 20.45 -22.27
N SER A 26 -7.09 19.54 -21.63
CA SER A 26 -7.64 18.37 -20.95
C SER A 26 -6.77 17.97 -19.75
N LEU A 27 -7.33 17.20 -18.82
CA LEU A 27 -6.56 16.60 -17.72
C LEU A 27 -5.48 15.66 -18.22
N VAL A 28 -5.75 14.90 -19.30
CA VAL A 28 -4.76 13.99 -19.91
C VAL A 28 -3.55 14.76 -20.41
N ASP A 29 -3.75 15.91 -21.05
CA ASP A 29 -2.64 16.77 -21.51
C ASP A 29 -1.87 17.39 -20.34
N LEU A 30 -2.58 17.73 -19.26
CA LEU A 30 -1.96 18.22 -18.03
C LEU A 30 -1.03 17.18 -17.42
N TYR A 31 -1.48 15.94 -17.25
CA TYR A 31 -0.64 14.88 -16.70
C TYR A 31 0.59 14.60 -17.56
N LYS A 32 0.46 14.60 -18.89
CA LYS A 32 1.62 14.47 -19.80
C LYS A 32 2.66 15.56 -19.57
N LYS A 33 2.24 16.81 -19.37
CA LYS A 33 3.14 17.93 -19.08
C LYS A 33 3.78 17.83 -17.69
N ILE A 34 3.05 17.33 -16.69
CA ILE A 34 3.60 17.10 -15.35
C ILE A 34 4.70 16.02 -15.42
N THR A 35 4.45 14.90 -16.09
CA THR A 35 5.44 13.81 -16.26
C THR A 35 6.66 14.25 -17.08
N SER A 36 6.47 15.18 -18.01
CA SER A 36 7.56 15.75 -18.82
C SER A 36 8.30 16.91 -18.13
N GLU A 37 7.94 17.23 -16.87
CA GLU A 37 8.43 18.36 -16.08
C GLU A 37 8.17 19.76 -16.69
N ASP A 38 7.33 19.86 -17.73
CA ASP A 38 6.94 21.13 -18.38
C ASP A 38 6.04 22.00 -17.47
N VAL A 39 5.34 21.35 -16.55
CA VAL A 39 4.44 21.95 -15.57
C VAL A 39 4.74 21.34 -14.21
N LYS A 40 4.99 22.18 -13.21
CA LYS A 40 5.09 21.78 -11.81
C LYS A 40 4.06 22.55 -10.99
N ILE A 41 3.30 21.81 -10.19
CA ILE A 41 2.27 22.36 -9.31
C ILE A 41 2.73 22.09 -7.88
N SER A 42 2.71 23.11 -7.04
CA SER A 42 3.08 22.99 -5.63
C SER A 42 2.04 23.68 -4.78
N LEU A 43 1.53 22.97 -3.78
CA LEU A 43 0.53 23.46 -2.84
C LEU A 43 1.22 23.79 -1.52
N ASP A 44 0.95 24.97 -0.99
CA ASP A 44 1.44 25.42 0.32
C ASP A 44 0.27 26.05 1.06
N TYR A 45 -0.32 25.37 2.04
CA TYR A 45 -1.48 25.75 2.88
C TYR A 45 -2.53 26.72 2.28
N ASP A 46 -2.18 28.00 2.09
CA ASP A 46 -3.04 29.09 1.59
C ASP A 46 -2.74 29.53 0.13
N LYS A 47 -1.78 28.90 -0.55
CA LYS A 47 -1.31 29.22 -1.89
C LYS A 47 -1.12 28.00 -2.79
N ILE A 48 -1.30 28.21 -4.09
CA ILE A 48 -0.89 27.28 -5.14
C ILE A 48 0.13 27.97 -6.04
N THR A 49 1.28 27.34 -6.23
CA THR A 49 2.32 27.81 -7.15
C THR A 49 2.33 26.95 -8.40
N LEU A 50 2.12 27.59 -9.54
CA LEU A 50 2.11 26.99 -10.85
C LEU A 50 3.40 27.42 -11.56
N THR A 51 4.29 26.47 -11.79
CA THR A 51 5.53 26.68 -12.53
C THR A 51 5.39 26.06 -13.91
N THR A 52 5.58 26.88 -14.93
CA THR A 52 5.70 26.46 -16.33
C THR A 52 7.11 26.82 -16.81
N ASN A 53 7.57 26.23 -17.91
CA ASN A 53 8.94 26.37 -18.45
C ASN A 53 9.57 27.77 -18.43
N ASN A 54 8.80 28.85 -18.39
CA ASN A 54 9.33 30.21 -18.36
C ASN A 54 8.83 31.10 -17.21
N ASN A 55 7.88 30.66 -16.38
CA ASN A 55 7.30 31.50 -15.33
C ASN A 55 6.75 30.65 -14.18
N ALA A 56 7.02 31.08 -12.95
CA ALA A 56 6.32 30.64 -11.75
C ALA A 56 5.31 31.72 -11.34
N GLN A 57 4.07 31.31 -11.09
CA GLN A 57 3.01 32.19 -10.62
C GLN A 57 2.35 31.55 -9.40
N SER A 58 2.26 32.33 -8.32
CA SER A 58 1.57 31.91 -7.10
C SER A 58 0.22 32.60 -6.98
N TYR A 59 -0.78 31.84 -6.58
CA TYR A 59 -2.16 32.29 -6.39
C TYR A 59 -2.58 31.99 -4.96
N ASP A 60 -3.23 32.94 -4.31
CA ASP A 60 -3.93 32.65 -3.05
C ASP A 60 -5.10 31.71 -3.35
N ILE A 61 -5.35 30.75 -2.47
CA ILE A 61 -6.39 29.75 -2.65
C ILE A 61 -7.36 29.72 -1.48
N LYS A 62 -8.59 29.35 -1.79
CA LYS A 62 -9.57 28.91 -0.80
C LYS A 62 -9.78 27.41 -0.97
N THR A 63 -9.50 26.65 0.08
CA THR A 63 -9.74 25.21 0.11
C THR A 63 -11.09 24.91 0.75
N THR A 64 -11.78 23.90 0.23
CA THR A 64 -13.01 23.37 0.82
C THR A 64 -12.90 21.85 0.85
N PRO A 65 -12.86 21.21 2.03
CA PRO A 65 -12.79 19.76 2.12
C PRO A 65 -14.05 19.15 1.51
N LEU A 66 -13.85 18.10 0.72
CA LEU A 66 -14.90 17.31 0.10
C LEU A 66 -14.82 15.88 0.59
N THR A 67 -15.98 15.26 0.76
CA THR A 67 -16.09 13.80 0.87
C THR A 67 -16.57 13.30 -0.49
N THR A 68 -15.72 12.58 -1.19
CA THR A 68 -16.03 12.01 -2.51
C THR A 68 -16.12 10.49 -2.40
N LEU A 69 -16.54 9.83 -3.49
CA LEU A 69 -16.53 8.37 -3.58
C LEU A 69 -15.09 7.81 -3.50
N PHE A 70 -14.09 8.60 -3.86
CA PHE A 70 -12.65 8.27 -3.80
C PHE A 70 -12.00 8.70 -2.46
N GLY A 71 -12.81 8.93 -1.43
CA GLY A 71 -12.36 9.37 -0.11
C GLY A 71 -12.32 10.90 0.04
N LYS A 72 -11.54 11.37 1.02
CA LYS A 72 -11.37 12.81 1.26
C LYS A 72 -10.67 13.46 0.05
N SER A 73 -11.21 14.58 -0.40
CA SER A 73 -10.62 15.40 -1.45
C SER A 73 -10.69 16.85 -1.01
N VAL A 74 -10.04 17.74 -1.75
CA VAL A 74 -10.09 19.17 -1.46
C VAL A 74 -10.46 19.89 -2.75
N LEU A 75 -11.58 20.63 -2.72
CA LEU A 75 -11.86 21.62 -3.75
C LEU A 75 -10.98 22.84 -3.50
N VAL A 76 -10.16 23.18 -4.47
CA VAL A 76 -9.28 24.35 -4.46
C VAL A 76 -9.86 25.38 -5.40
N GLN A 77 -10.20 26.56 -4.86
CA GLN A 77 -10.62 27.73 -5.62
C GLN A 77 -9.46 28.72 -5.67
N LEU A 78 -9.00 29.09 -6.87
CA LEU A 78 -7.99 30.14 -7.02
C LEU A 78 -8.67 31.49 -6.84
N MET A 79 -8.19 32.25 -5.86
CA MET A 79 -8.63 33.62 -5.62
C MET A 79 -7.85 34.50 -6.60
N SER A 80 -8.56 35.30 -7.40
CA SER A 80 -7.94 36.12 -8.43
C SER A 80 -6.86 37.02 -7.82
N VAL A 81 -5.63 36.88 -8.30
CA VAL A 81 -4.51 37.72 -7.86
C VAL A 81 -4.75 39.13 -8.39
N ASN A 82 -4.71 40.11 -7.50
CA ASN A 82 -4.57 41.51 -7.88
C ASN A 82 -3.12 41.68 -8.34
N ILE A 83 -2.84 41.39 -9.63
CA ILE A 83 -1.49 41.26 -10.19
C ILE A 83 -0.72 42.58 -10.01
N LYS A 84 0.08 42.67 -8.95
CA LYS A 84 1.32 43.45 -8.97
C LYS A 84 2.39 42.50 -9.48
N SER A 85 2.67 42.56 -10.77
CA SER A 85 3.69 41.74 -11.42
C SER A 85 5.08 42.14 -10.91
N GLU A 86 5.53 41.53 -9.81
CA GLU A 86 6.95 41.46 -9.50
C GLU A 86 7.51 40.24 -10.22
N PHE A 87 8.19 40.49 -11.34
CA PHE A 87 8.93 39.47 -12.07
C PHE A 87 10.05 38.94 -11.17
N ILE A 88 9.80 37.82 -10.49
CA ILE A 88 10.86 37.06 -9.84
C ILE A 88 11.64 36.37 -10.96
N LYS A 89 12.85 36.87 -11.24
CA LYS A 89 13.77 36.20 -12.16
C LYS A 89 14.07 34.81 -11.60
N ALA A 90 13.79 33.77 -12.40
CA ALA A 90 14.13 32.40 -12.08
C ALA A 90 15.65 32.25 -11.82
N PRO A 91 16.07 31.34 -10.92
CA PRO A 91 17.47 30.95 -10.78
C PRO A 91 17.99 30.33 -12.08
N ASP A 92 19.06 30.89 -12.63
CA ASP A 92 19.69 30.47 -13.88
C ASP A 92 20.45 29.15 -13.68
N PHE A 93 19.83 28.04 -14.09
CA PHE A 93 20.45 26.72 -14.16
C PHE A 93 20.80 26.36 -15.61
N SER A 94 21.64 27.17 -16.26
CA SER A 94 22.26 26.74 -17.52
C SER A 94 23.58 27.45 -17.83
N ASN A 95 24.68 26.87 -17.33
CA ASN A 95 26.00 27.11 -17.91
C ASN A 95 26.77 25.79 -17.97
N GLN A 96 26.70 25.09 -19.11
CA GLN A 96 27.89 24.66 -19.83
C GLN A 96 27.55 24.00 -21.18
N SER A 97 28.05 24.66 -22.23
CA SER A 97 28.77 24.06 -23.36
C SER A 97 28.05 23.78 -24.69
N GLN A 98 28.57 24.52 -25.68
CA GLN A 98 28.65 24.28 -27.14
C GLN A 98 27.45 24.75 -27.99
N ASN A 99 27.54 25.93 -28.60
CA ASN A 99 28.30 26.35 -29.80
C ASN A 99 27.69 25.89 -31.14
N ASN A 100 27.27 26.91 -31.91
CA ASN A 100 27.23 27.01 -33.38
C ASN A 100 26.30 26.02 -34.12
N THR A 101 25.43 26.42 -35.06
CA THR A 101 25.69 27.34 -36.17
C THR A 101 24.38 27.76 -36.83
N LYS A 102 24.27 29.04 -37.23
CA LYS A 102 23.31 29.56 -38.21
C LYS A 102 23.30 28.72 -39.50
N LYS A 103 22.11 28.35 -40.00
CA LYS A 103 21.86 28.41 -41.45
C LYS A 103 20.39 28.61 -41.80
N THR A 104 20.27 29.35 -42.89
CA THR A 104 19.14 30.13 -43.39
C THR A 104 18.13 29.28 -44.15
N VAL A 105 16.88 29.71 -44.07
CA VAL A 105 15.69 29.41 -44.90
C VAL A 105 16.02 29.09 -46.37
N THR A 106 15.39 28.04 -46.93
CA THR A 106 14.94 28.04 -48.33
C THR A 106 13.64 27.23 -48.46
N LYS A 107 12.70 27.83 -49.18
CA LYS A 107 11.32 27.45 -49.46
C LYS A 107 11.24 26.75 -50.82
N VAL A 108 10.62 25.57 -50.93
CA VAL A 108 10.11 24.97 -52.18
C VAL A 108 8.94 24.05 -51.77
N GLU A 109 7.69 24.46 -51.90
CA GLU A 109 6.79 24.37 -53.06
C GLU A 109 6.20 22.97 -53.28
N ILE A 110 4.88 22.92 -53.09
CA ILE A 110 3.99 21.77 -53.12
C ILE A 110 3.54 21.55 -54.57
N VAL A 111 3.68 20.33 -55.09
CA VAL A 111 2.95 19.89 -56.29
C VAL A 111 2.30 18.54 -56.01
N ALA A 112 0.98 18.55 -56.11
CA ALA A 112 0.10 17.39 -56.05
C ALA A 112 0.27 16.50 -57.28
N ASN A 113 0.09 15.19 -57.12
CA ASN A 113 -0.76 14.42 -58.03
C ASN A 113 -1.23 13.11 -57.41
N GLN A 114 -2.53 12.87 -57.58
CA GLN A 114 -3.33 11.72 -57.19
C GLN A 114 -3.29 10.63 -58.30
N PRO A 115 -3.92 9.45 -58.06
CA PRO A 115 -3.43 8.15 -58.50
C PRO A 115 -4.12 7.61 -59.77
N ALA A 116 -3.57 6.53 -60.31
CA ALA A 116 -4.26 5.67 -61.27
C ALA A 116 -4.32 4.22 -60.75
N GLU A 117 -5.55 3.71 -60.69
CA GLU A 117 -5.94 2.30 -60.60
C GLU A 117 -5.33 1.47 -61.75
N VAL A 118 -5.09 0.16 -61.55
CA VAL A 118 -5.58 -0.91 -62.45
C VAL A 118 -5.66 -2.25 -61.67
N LYS A 119 -6.74 -2.96 -62.02
CA LYS A 119 -7.36 -4.19 -61.51
C LYS A 119 -6.67 -5.53 -61.85
N THR A 120 -6.83 -6.47 -60.90
CA THR A 120 -7.07 -7.94 -60.96
C THR A 120 -6.54 -8.81 -62.10
N THR A 121 -6.00 -9.99 -61.72
CA THR A 121 -6.57 -11.32 -62.08
C THR A 121 -6.06 -12.45 -61.16
N GLN A 122 -7.00 -13.29 -60.73
CA GLN A 122 -6.85 -14.61 -60.07
C GLN A 122 -6.61 -15.71 -61.15
N PRO A 123 -6.14 -16.95 -60.83
CA PRO A 123 -7.03 -18.01 -60.29
C PRO A 123 -6.41 -19.10 -59.38
N VAL A 124 -7.36 -19.85 -58.83
CA VAL A 124 -7.42 -20.94 -57.83
C VAL A 124 -6.65 -22.23 -58.16
N LYS A 125 -6.05 -22.89 -57.14
CA LYS A 125 -6.17 -24.36 -56.91
C LYS A 125 -5.73 -24.82 -55.50
N ASN A 126 -6.35 -25.93 -55.10
CA ASN A 126 -6.52 -26.54 -53.76
C ASN A 126 -5.33 -27.35 -53.20
N GLU A 127 -5.52 -27.77 -51.93
CA GLU A 127 -4.89 -28.87 -51.14
C GLU A 127 -3.62 -28.49 -50.36
N SER A 128 -3.30 -28.98 -49.16
CA SER A 128 -3.99 -29.63 -48.03
C SER A 128 -2.94 -29.72 -46.90
N ILE A 129 -3.35 -29.51 -45.64
CA ILE A 129 -2.79 -30.03 -44.36
C ILE A 129 -1.32 -30.48 -44.33
N ILE A 130 -0.44 -29.75 -43.60
CA ILE A 130 0.68 -30.31 -42.79
C ILE A 130 0.95 -29.40 -41.58
N GLU A 131 1.03 -30.01 -40.39
CA GLU A 131 1.51 -29.47 -39.11
C GLU A 131 2.95 -28.94 -39.18
N SER A 132 3.22 -27.79 -38.56
CA SER A 132 4.57 -27.38 -38.13
C SER A 132 4.39 -26.41 -36.95
N GLY A 133 5.01 -26.57 -35.78
CA GLY A 133 6.38 -27.03 -35.56
C GLY A 133 7.31 -25.85 -35.79
N PHE A 134 7.24 -24.82 -34.94
CA PHE A 134 8.10 -23.64 -35.05
C PHE A 134 9.48 -23.97 -34.48
N ASP A 135 10.43 -24.15 -35.39
CA ASP A 135 11.83 -24.47 -35.14
C ASP A 135 12.64 -23.16 -35.09
N LEU A 136 13.34 -22.93 -33.98
CA LEU A 136 13.95 -21.64 -33.62
C LEU A 136 15.41 -21.49 -34.09
N GLU A 137 15.80 -22.16 -35.18
CA GLU A 137 17.19 -22.20 -35.64
C GLU A 137 17.54 -21.27 -36.83
N ASN A 138 16.62 -20.42 -37.30
CA ASN A 138 16.86 -19.59 -38.51
C ASN A 138 16.89 -18.07 -38.28
N LEU A 139 17.69 -17.60 -37.31
CA LEU A 139 17.93 -16.17 -37.08
C LEU A 139 19.40 -15.78 -36.85
N LYS A 140 20.35 -16.60 -37.33
CA LYS A 140 21.80 -16.34 -37.20
C LYS A 140 22.46 -15.64 -38.40
N ASP A 141 21.71 -15.11 -39.37
CA ASP A 141 22.28 -14.61 -40.62
C ASP A 141 21.98 -13.13 -40.94
N MET A 142 22.02 -12.26 -39.93
CA MET A 142 22.10 -10.82 -40.14
C MET A 142 23.28 -10.24 -39.35
N GLY A 143 24.47 -10.34 -39.96
CA GLY A 143 25.68 -9.75 -39.44
C GLY A 143 25.59 -8.22 -39.35
N ILE A 144 25.55 -7.72 -38.11
CA ILE A 144 25.99 -6.38 -37.75
C ILE A 144 26.90 -6.53 -36.53
N TYR A 145 28.22 -6.51 -36.77
CA TYR A 145 29.23 -6.40 -35.73
C TYR A 145 29.28 -4.95 -35.24
N ALA A 146 29.11 -4.76 -33.94
CA ALA A 146 29.81 -3.73 -33.20
C ALA A 146 30.68 -4.46 -32.16
N GLU A 147 31.97 -4.14 -32.13
CA GLU A 147 32.95 -4.73 -31.21
C GLU A 147 32.56 -4.42 -29.76
N GLU A 148 32.25 -5.45 -28.98
CA GLU A 148 32.23 -5.35 -27.51
C GLU A 148 33.67 -5.39 -26.98
N PRO A 149 34.04 -4.51 -26.03
CA PRO A 149 35.32 -4.61 -25.36
C PRO A 149 35.36 -5.87 -24.49
N SER A 150 36.40 -6.67 -24.70
CA SER A 150 36.66 -7.91 -23.98
C SER A 150 36.75 -7.69 -22.47
N THR A 151 35.73 -8.11 -21.73
CA THR A 151 35.79 -8.25 -20.27
C THR A 151 36.57 -9.51 -19.92
N VAL A 152 37.75 -9.27 -19.36
CA VAL A 152 38.52 -10.23 -18.57
C VAL A 152 37.62 -10.78 -17.46
N LYS A 153 37.46 -12.10 -17.40
CA LYS A 153 36.83 -12.80 -16.27
C LYS A 153 37.74 -12.68 -15.05
N GLU A 154 37.56 -11.63 -14.25
CA GLU A 154 38.00 -11.64 -12.86
C GLU A 154 37.04 -12.50 -12.05
N LYS A 155 37.60 -13.62 -11.60
CA LYS A 155 36.94 -14.67 -10.85
C LYS A 155 37.21 -14.38 -9.37
N GLY A 156 36.22 -13.86 -8.68
CA GLY A 156 36.28 -13.62 -7.23
C GLY A 156 35.44 -12.43 -6.80
N SER A 157 34.11 -12.53 -6.93
CA SER A 157 33.21 -11.67 -6.17
C SER A 157 33.51 -11.93 -4.70
N LEU A 158 34.20 -10.99 -4.02
CA LEU A 158 34.28 -10.98 -2.57
C LEU A 158 32.83 -10.86 -2.08
N GLU A 159 32.25 -11.95 -1.60
CA GLU A 159 31.03 -11.88 -0.82
C GLU A 159 31.35 -10.98 0.39
N SER A 160 30.70 -9.82 0.44
CA SER A 160 30.85 -8.90 1.57
C SER A 160 30.25 -9.56 2.80
N PHE A 161 30.98 -9.59 3.91
CA PHE A 161 30.45 -10.00 5.21
C PHE A 161 30.18 -8.76 6.06
N ILE A 162 29.09 -8.78 6.85
CA ILE A 162 28.86 -7.78 7.90
C ILE A 162 29.39 -8.34 9.22
N ASP A 163 29.94 -7.46 10.07
CA ASP A 163 30.12 -7.76 11.49
C ASP A 163 28.76 -8.06 12.15
N PRO A 164 28.58 -9.26 12.75
CA PRO A 164 27.36 -9.62 13.47
C PRO A 164 27.01 -8.66 14.62
N LYS A 165 27.98 -7.89 15.15
CA LYS A 165 27.79 -6.98 16.29
C LYS A 165 27.34 -5.58 15.86
N VAL A 166 26.48 -5.49 14.86
CA VAL A 166 26.00 -4.20 14.35
C VAL A 166 25.07 -3.54 15.37
N THR A 167 25.27 -2.26 15.69
CA THR A 167 24.38 -1.53 16.62
C THR A 167 23.38 -0.68 15.84
N ILE A 168 22.10 -0.76 16.21
CA ILE A 168 21.05 0.08 15.61
C ILE A 168 20.76 1.27 16.53
N ASP A 169 20.91 2.48 15.99
CA ASP A 169 20.56 3.72 16.68
C ASP A 169 19.06 3.99 16.53
N ILE A 170 18.25 3.26 17.29
CA ILE A 170 16.79 3.33 17.26
C ILE A 170 16.27 4.77 17.39
N PRO A 171 16.72 5.60 18.36
CA PRO A 171 16.19 6.95 18.51
C PRO A 171 16.38 7.83 17.27
N ASN A 172 17.55 7.73 16.62
CA ASN A 172 17.83 8.54 15.42
C ASN A 172 17.05 8.05 14.20
N ILE A 173 16.92 6.74 14.01
CA ILE A 173 16.18 6.17 12.88
C ILE A 173 14.68 6.43 13.05
N ALA A 174 14.11 6.14 14.23
CA ALA A 174 12.71 6.40 14.54
C ALA A 174 12.35 7.87 14.27
N LYS A 175 13.19 8.80 14.75
CA LYS A 175 13.03 10.24 14.48
C LYS A 175 13.08 10.58 12.99
N SER A 176 13.96 9.95 12.21
CA SER A 176 14.06 10.17 10.76
C SER A 176 12.80 9.71 10.00
N MET A 177 12.07 8.75 10.57
CA MET A 177 10.84 8.18 10.03
C MET A 177 9.58 8.83 10.63
N HIS A 178 9.71 9.84 11.50
CA HIS A 178 8.62 10.45 12.24
C HIS A 178 7.83 9.46 13.13
N LEU A 179 8.52 8.47 13.69
CA LEU A 179 7.98 7.48 14.63
C LEU A 179 8.56 7.71 16.04
N SER A 180 7.87 7.19 17.06
CA SER A 180 8.45 7.03 18.39
C SER A 180 9.39 5.82 18.44
N ASP A 181 10.35 5.83 19.37
CA ASP A 181 11.28 4.70 19.61
C ASP A 181 10.53 3.38 19.79
N LYS A 182 9.40 3.41 20.53
CA LYS A 182 8.56 2.23 20.78
C LYS A 182 7.91 1.70 19.49
N GLU A 183 7.36 2.57 18.66
CA GLU A 183 6.74 2.16 17.39
C GLU A 183 7.77 1.55 16.45
N TYR A 184 8.95 2.19 16.31
CA TYR A 184 10.03 1.64 15.50
C TYR A 184 10.52 0.29 16.03
N SER A 185 10.65 0.14 17.35
CA SER A 185 10.99 -1.14 17.97
C SER A 185 9.96 -2.25 17.67
N ILE A 186 8.67 -1.93 17.58
CA ILE A 186 7.63 -2.91 17.18
C ILE A 186 7.87 -3.37 15.75
N PHE A 187 8.03 -2.44 14.80
CA PHE A 187 8.30 -2.77 13.39
C PHE A 187 9.59 -3.58 13.23
N LEU A 188 10.63 -3.23 13.98
CA LEU A 188 11.90 -3.96 13.96
C LEU A 188 11.75 -5.39 14.48
N ASN A 189 10.95 -5.60 15.53
CA ASN A 189 10.67 -6.94 16.06
C ASN A 189 9.85 -7.79 15.08
N GLU A 190 8.85 -7.20 14.44
CA GLU A 190 8.08 -7.86 13.38
C GLU A 190 8.99 -8.27 12.22
N TYR A 191 9.83 -7.35 11.73
CA TYR A 191 10.79 -7.64 10.68
C TYR A 191 11.74 -8.78 11.03
N THR A 192 12.38 -8.74 12.22
CA THR A 192 13.30 -9.82 12.63
C THR A 192 12.59 -11.16 12.74
N SER A 193 11.31 -11.18 13.13
CA SER A 193 10.49 -12.40 13.21
C SER A 193 10.14 -12.94 11.81
N SER A 194 9.71 -12.07 10.88
CA SER A 194 9.43 -12.46 9.49
C SER A 194 10.68 -13.01 8.80
N VAL A 195 11.85 -12.42 9.03
CA VAL A 195 13.13 -12.93 8.48
C VAL A 195 13.43 -14.34 8.99
N GLU A 196 13.09 -14.64 10.25
CA GLU A 196 13.29 -15.95 10.87
C GLU A 196 12.42 -17.03 10.21
N GLU A 197 11.20 -16.68 9.80
CA GLU A 197 10.30 -17.57 9.04
C GLU A 197 10.88 -17.92 7.66
N PHE A 198 11.51 -16.95 6.99
CA PHE A 198 12.16 -17.15 5.68
C PHE A 198 13.47 -17.95 5.74
N LYS A 199 13.96 -18.33 6.93
CA LYS A 199 15.22 -19.05 7.08
C LYS A 199 15.26 -20.35 6.28
N LYS A 200 14.14 -21.08 6.25
CA LYS A 200 14.02 -22.33 5.47
C LYS A 200 14.04 -22.07 3.96
N ASP A 201 13.41 -20.99 3.52
CA ASP A 201 13.31 -20.64 2.10
C ASP A 201 14.66 -20.15 1.55
N LEU A 202 15.36 -19.33 2.33
CA LEU A 202 16.69 -18.81 1.96
C LEU A 202 17.77 -19.90 1.90
N LEU A 203 17.70 -20.88 2.80
CA LEU A 203 18.64 -22.01 2.85
C LEU A 203 18.16 -23.22 2.02
N GLY A 204 16.94 -23.16 1.49
CA GLY A 204 16.30 -24.21 0.73
C GLY A 204 16.77 -24.29 -0.73
N SER A 205 16.24 -25.29 -1.44
CA SER A 205 16.50 -25.50 -2.87
C SER A 205 15.43 -24.92 -3.80
N ASP A 206 14.30 -24.45 -3.25
CA ASP A 206 13.23 -23.82 -4.05
C ASP A 206 13.67 -22.41 -4.47
N LYS A 207 13.88 -22.25 -5.79
CA LYS A 207 14.35 -20.98 -6.36
C LYS A 207 13.31 -19.86 -6.22
N LYS A 208 12.02 -20.16 -6.41
CA LYS A 208 10.96 -19.13 -6.36
C LYS A 208 10.77 -18.66 -4.92
N ALA A 209 10.73 -19.59 -3.96
CA ALA A 209 10.64 -19.25 -2.54
C ALA A 209 11.84 -18.43 -2.07
N LYS A 210 13.07 -18.84 -2.46
CA LYS A 210 14.30 -18.12 -2.14
C LYS A 210 14.33 -16.71 -2.74
N GLU A 211 13.96 -16.56 -4.01
CA GLU A 211 13.90 -15.25 -4.68
C GLU A 211 12.89 -14.31 -4.00
N ASN A 212 11.69 -14.82 -3.71
CA ASN A 212 10.65 -14.06 -3.00
C ASN A 212 11.12 -13.59 -1.61
N ALA A 213 11.76 -14.49 -0.85
CA ALA A 213 12.31 -14.18 0.46
C ALA A 213 13.40 -13.09 0.37
N ILE A 214 14.34 -13.20 -0.59
CA ILE A 214 15.39 -12.18 -0.79
C ILE A 214 14.77 -10.81 -1.12
N ASN A 215 13.80 -10.77 -2.03
CA ASN A 215 13.15 -9.53 -2.44
C ASN A 215 12.39 -8.88 -1.28
N PHE A 216 11.65 -9.68 -0.49
CA PHE A 216 10.98 -9.20 0.71
C PHE A 216 11.98 -8.59 1.71
N ILE A 217 13.10 -9.29 1.98
CA ILE A 217 14.10 -8.85 2.94
C ILE A 217 14.77 -7.54 2.50
N LYS A 218 15.16 -7.43 1.22
CA LYS A 218 15.71 -6.19 0.66
C LYS A 218 14.76 -5.02 0.84
N HIS A 219 13.50 -5.27 0.52
CA HIS A 219 12.47 -4.27 0.58
C HIS A 219 12.27 -3.74 1.99
N ILE A 220 12.00 -4.63 2.95
CA ILE A 220 11.75 -4.21 4.34
C ILE A 220 13.01 -3.60 4.98
N THR A 221 14.20 -4.10 4.65
CA THR A 221 15.47 -3.49 5.11
C THR A 221 15.59 -2.02 4.68
N THR A 222 15.22 -1.72 3.43
CA THR A 222 15.22 -0.35 2.90
C THR A 222 14.15 0.49 3.58
N ALA A 223 12.93 -0.05 3.72
CA ALA A 223 11.79 0.64 4.31
C ALA A 223 12.00 1.01 5.79
N LEU A 224 12.70 0.15 6.55
CA LEU A 224 13.09 0.42 7.93
C LEU A 224 14.25 1.40 8.08
N ASN A 225 14.80 1.92 6.97
CA ASN A 225 15.95 2.83 6.97
C ASN A 225 17.13 2.26 7.78
N MET A 226 17.42 0.97 7.57
CA MET A 226 18.47 0.25 8.29
C MET A 226 19.87 0.85 8.01
N PRO A 227 20.82 0.73 8.95
CA PRO A 227 22.19 1.20 8.74
C PRO A 227 22.78 0.78 7.39
N ASN A 228 23.48 1.70 6.71
CA ASN A 228 23.97 1.51 5.33
C ASN A 228 24.77 0.21 5.11
N ASN A 229 25.50 -0.26 6.11
CA ASN A 229 26.26 -1.51 6.01
C ASN A 229 25.35 -2.75 5.95
N ILE A 230 24.21 -2.72 6.64
CA ILE A 230 23.17 -3.75 6.56
C ILE A 230 22.46 -3.64 5.22
N ASP A 231 21.99 -2.44 4.86
CA ASP A 231 21.27 -2.22 3.61
C ASP A 231 22.11 -2.63 2.38
N THR A 232 23.38 -2.21 2.31
CA THR A 232 24.29 -2.54 1.21
C THR A 232 24.50 -4.05 1.09
N PHE A 233 24.72 -4.74 2.22
CA PHE A 233 24.92 -6.18 2.21
C PHE A 233 23.63 -6.92 1.82
N VAL A 234 22.48 -6.55 2.38
CA VAL A 234 21.20 -7.16 2.04
C VAL A 234 20.91 -6.96 0.55
N ASN A 235 21.17 -5.78 0.01
CA ASN A 235 21.02 -5.50 -1.42
C ASN A 235 21.99 -6.29 -2.30
N SER A 236 23.14 -6.72 -1.76
CA SER A 236 24.09 -7.61 -2.44
C SER A 236 23.65 -9.09 -2.47
N LEU A 237 22.69 -9.49 -1.61
CA LEU A 237 22.18 -10.86 -1.60
C LEU A 237 21.48 -11.19 -2.93
N SER A 238 21.67 -12.42 -3.40
CA SER A 238 21.07 -12.93 -4.63
C SER A 238 20.77 -14.42 -4.50
N MET A 239 20.08 -15.00 -5.48
CA MET A 239 19.83 -16.44 -5.49
C MET A 239 21.13 -17.27 -5.44
N ASP A 240 22.22 -16.72 -5.98
CA ASP A 240 23.53 -17.36 -6.07
C ASP A 240 24.42 -17.12 -4.83
N SER A 241 23.97 -16.29 -3.88
CA SER A 241 24.70 -16.06 -2.63
C SER A 241 24.94 -17.35 -1.86
N SER A 242 26.14 -17.47 -1.29
CA SER A 242 26.52 -18.66 -0.52
C SER A 242 25.66 -18.84 0.73
N LYS A 243 25.61 -20.09 1.21
CA LYS A 243 25.03 -20.41 2.51
C LYS A 243 25.67 -19.59 3.63
N GLU A 244 26.98 -19.35 3.56
CA GLU A 244 27.72 -18.60 4.57
C GLU A 244 27.27 -17.13 4.63
N SER A 245 26.94 -16.52 3.48
CA SER A 245 26.35 -15.18 3.43
C SER A 245 24.99 -15.12 4.14
N PHE A 246 24.11 -16.10 3.90
CA PHE A 246 22.82 -16.15 4.60
C PHE A 246 22.97 -16.41 6.10
N GLU A 247 23.89 -17.28 6.52
CA GLU A 247 24.16 -17.48 7.95
C GLU A 247 24.75 -16.21 8.59
N ASN A 248 25.61 -15.47 7.90
CA ASN A 248 26.08 -14.16 8.37
C ASN A 248 24.92 -13.18 8.57
N PHE A 249 23.98 -13.12 7.61
CA PHE A 249 22.77 -12.32 7.72
C PHE A 249 21.94 -12.69 8.95
N PHE A 250 21.67 -13.97 9.17
CA PHE A 250 20.87 -14.41 10.33
C PHE A 250 21.55 -14.07 11.65
N ASN A 251 22.87 -14.15 11.74
CA ASN A 251 23.59 -13.74 12.95
C ASN A 251 23.43 -12.23 13.24
N VAL A 252 23.40 -11.39 12.20
CA VAL A 252 23.12 -9.95 12.33
C VAL A 252 21.69 -9.74 12.85
N ILE A 253 20.71 -10.46 12.30
CA ILE A 253 19.30 -10.37 12.70
C ILE A 253 19.09 -10.82 14.15
N GLU A 254 19.72 -11.91 14.57
CA GLU A 254 19.69 -12.36 15.98
C GLU A 254 20.30 -11.31 16.92
N ASN A 255 21.38 -10.65 16.50
CA ASN A 255 21.99 -9.59 17.29
C ASN A 255 21.07 -8.37 17.44
N ILE A 256 20.39 -7.97 16.36
CA ILE A 256 19.40 -6.88 16.36
C ILE A 256 18.24 -7.22 17.29
N LYS A 257 17.71 -8.45 17.20
CA LYS A 257 16.64 -8.95 18.07
C LYS A 257 17.05 -8.90 19.53
N ALA A 258 18.29 -9.27 19.86
CA ALA A 258 18.82 -9.21 21.22
C ALA A 258 18.99 -7.77 21.76
N GLN A 259 19.31 -6.80 20.90
CA GLN A 259 19.39 -5.39 21.29
C GLN A 259 18.02 -4.76 21.54
N ASN A 260 17.02 -5.15 20.75
CA ASN A 260 15.69 -4.55 20.77
C ASN A 260 14.72 -5.19 21.77
N ASN A 261 15.13 -6.28 22.43
CA ASN A 261 14.35 -6.94 23.45
C ASN A 261 14.89 -6.54 24.83
N PRO A 262 14.36 -5.48 25.48
CA PRO A 262 14.79 -5.13 26.82
C PRO A 262 14.37 -6.27 27.73
N ILE A 263 15.35 -7.05 28.19
CA ILE A 263 15.14 -8.18 29.09
C ILE A 263 14.38 -7.67 30.32
N SER A 264 13.11 -8.08 30.42
CA SER A 264 12.43 -8.36 31.68
C SER A 264 13.34 -9.26 32.52
N SER A 265 14.18 -8.64 33.34
CA SER A 265 15.02 -9.31 34.34
C SER A 265 15.23 -8.39 35.53
N THR A 266 14.15 -8.18 36.28
CA THR A 266 14.22 -8.16 37.75
C THR A 266 12.83 -8.53 38.30
N PRO A 267 12.67 -9.71 38.91
CA PRO A 267 11.44 -10.07 39.61
C PRO A 267 11.41 -9.35 40.96
N GLN A 268 11.26 -8.03 40.97
CA GLN A 268 11.08 -7.29 42.22
C GLN A 268 10.51 -5.86 42.08
N GLU A 269 9.55 -5.60 41.19
CA GLU A 269 8.84 -4.30 41.22
C GLU A 269 7.37 -4.33 40.76
N GLU A 270 6.74 -5.50 40.66
CA GLU A 270 5.28 -5.62 40.44
C GLU A 270 4.45 -5.60 41.74
N SER A 271 5.06 -5.37 42.92
CA SER A 271 4.33 -5.35 44.20
C SER A 271 4.15 -3.97 44.84
N GLN A 272 4.54 -2.86 44.21
CA GLN A 272 4.44 -1.52 44.83
C GLN A 272 3.49 -0.54 44.13
N ILE A 273 2.98 -0.86 42.93
CA ILE A 273 2.05 0.04 42.22
C ILE A 273 0.59 -0.15 42.70
N GLU A 274 0.25 -1.30 43.32
CA GLU A 274 -1.09 -1.55 43.86
C GLU A 274 -1.31 -1.07 45.32
N GLN A 275 -0.28 -0.53 45.99
CA GLN A 275 -0.39 -0.04 47.38
C GLN A 275 -0.45 1.49 47.53
N ILE A 276 -0.32 2.28 46.45
CA ILE A 276 -0.37 3.76 46.55
C ILE A 276 -1.81 4.31 46.36
N LEU A 277 -2.78 3.48 45.94
CA LEU A 277 -4.16 3.92 45.69
C LEU A 277 -5.20 3.49 46.75
N LYS A 278 -4.76 3.10 47.95
CA LYS A 278 -5.66 2.72 49.05
C LYS A 278 -5.12 3.11 50.44
N THR A 279 -4.89 4.39 50.69
CA THR A 279 -5.00 4.97 52.05
C THR A 279 -4.97 6.48 51.94
N GLU A 280 -6.11 7.13 52.17
CA GLU A 280 -6.23 8.31 53.04
C GLU A 280 -7.70 8.74 53.11
N THR A 281 -8.42 8.12 54.04
CA THR A 281 -9.57 8.72 54.72
C THR A 281 -9.25 8.66 56.21
N SER A 282 -8.98 9.81 56.83
CA SER A 282 -9.47 10.21 58.16
C SER A 282 -8.87 11.55 58.58
N ASP A 283 -9.75 12.38 59.13
CA ASP A 283 -9.58 13.68 59.77
C ASP A 283 -8.32 13.86 60.63
N ASP A 284 -7.70 15.05 60.62
CA ASP A 284 -7.96 16.06 61.66
C ASP A 284 -7.22 17.41 61.43
N LYS A 285 -7.93 18.47 61.86
CA LYS A 285 -7.46 19.79 62.32
C LYS A 285 -6.92 20.86 61.36
N LEU A 286 -7.84 21.81 61.13
CA LEU A 286 -7.64 23.25 60.94
C LEU A 286 -6.56 23.88 61.84
N GLU A 287 -5.69 24.67 61.22
CA GLU A 287 -5.29 25.98 61.74
C GLU A 287 -5.28 27.02 60.60
N SER A 288 -5.82 28.18 60.94
CA SER A 288 -6.22 29.32 60.13
C SER A 288 -5.05 30.18 59.62
N ILE A 289 -5.11 30.64 58.35
CA ILE A 289 -4.54 31.92 57.93
C ILE A 289 -5.48 32.60 56.92
N ASP A 290 -5.90 33.81 57.27
CA ASP A 290 -6.69 34.78 56.51
C ASP A 290 -5.94 35.38 55.31
N ILE A 291 -6.55 35.40 54.11
CA ILE A 291 -6.35 36.47 53.10
C ILE A 291 -7.64 36.71 52.28
N ILE A 292 -8.41 37.70 52.74
CA ILE A 292 -9.05 38.83 52.01
C ILE A 292 -9.41 38.64 50.51
N GLU A 293 -10.70 38.36 50.28
CA GLU A 293 -11.70 39.22 49.62
C GLU A 293 -11.27 40.18 48.47
N SER A 294 -11.69 39.87 47.24
CA SER A 294 -12.29 40.88 46.34
C SER A 294 -13.21 40.22 45.31
N ALA A 295 -14.34 40.87 45.08
CA ALA A 295 -15.57 40.33 44.52
C ALA A 295 -15.74 40.53 43.00
N GLU A 296 -16.38 39.53 42.37
CA GLU A 296 -17.51 39.58 41.42
C GLU A 296 -17.46 40.40 40.09
N PRO A 297 -18.34 40.13 39.08
CA PRO A 297 -19.44 39.16 39.05
C PRO A 297 -19.51 38.21 37.82
N ILE A 298 -20.40 37.24 38.03
CA ILE A 298 -20.97 36.21 37.18
C ILE A 298 -21.79 36.80 36.01
N VAL A 299 -21.72 36.19 34.83
CA VAL A 299 -22.83 36.15 33.87
C VAL A 299 -23.09 34.70 33.44
N GLU A 300 -24.37 34.46 33.33
CA GLU A 300 -25.18 33.24 33.37
C GLU A 300 -25.05 32.29 32.15
N ALA A 301 -25.36 31.03 32.42
CA ALA A 301 -25.20 29.86 31.59
C ALA A 301 -26.18 29.76 30.39
N LYS A 302 -25.77 28.99 29.37
CA LYS A 302 -26.68 28.13 28.60
C LYS A 302 -26.03 26.77 28.31
N ASN A 303 -26.67 25.74 28.89
CA ASN A 303 -26.50 24.31 28.67
C ASN A 303 -26.68 23.92 27.19
N ILE A 304 -25.76 23.11 26.67
CA ILE A 304 -26.06 22.08 25.65
C ILE A 304 -25.34 20.80 26.11
N ALA A 305 -26.12 19.75 26.31
CA ALA A 305 -25.65 18.42 26.69
C ALA A 305 -24.80 17.82 25.57
N GLN A 306 -23.65 17.26 25.95
CA GLN A 306 -22.78 16.49 25.07
C GLN A 306 -22.89 15.04 25.53
N GLU A 307 -23.48 14.19 24.69
CA GLU A 307 -23.55 12.74 24.90
C GLU A 307 -22.12 12.16 24.85
N ALA A 308 -21.79 11.39 25.88
CA ALA A 308 -20.52 10.70 26.00
C ALA A 308 -20.45 9.53 25.01
N ILE A 309 -19.42 9.55 24.17
CA ILE A 309 -19.02 8.41 23.34
C ILE A 309 -18.26 7.44 24.26
N PRO A 310 -18.60 6.13 24.30
CA PRO A 310 -17.85 5.16 25.09
C PRO A 310 -16.49 4.90 24.43
N SER A 311 -15.43 5.12 25.20
CA SER A 311 -14.06 4.72 24.90
C SER A 311 -13.97 3.18 24.83
N ILE A 312 -13.50 2.66 23.71
CA ILE A 312 -13.21 1.23 23.52
C ILE A 312 -11.72 1.01 23.83
N ASP A 313 -11.48 0.11 24.78
CA ASP A 313 -10.16 -0.41 25.17
C ASP A 313 -9.66 -1.38 24.11
N ILE A 314 -8.41 -1.20 23.65
CA ILE A 314 -7.82 -1.93 22.52
C ILE A 314 -6.64 -2.83 22.95
N ASN A 315 -6.65 -3.30 24.20
CA ASN A 315 -5.59 -4.16 24.74
C ASN A 315 -6.02 -5.63 24.85
N GLU A 316 -6.38 -6.27 23.73
CA GLU A 316 -6.50 -7.73 23.69
C GLU A 316 -5.53 -8.31 22.64
N PRO A 317 -4.51 -9.09 23.05
CA PRO A 317 -3.55 -9.71 22.14
C PRO A 317 -4.19 -10.86 21.35
N LEU A 318 -3.88 -10.92 20.05
CA LEU A 318 -4.35 -11.94 19.10
C LEU A 318 -3.70 -13.30 19.36
N GLU A 319 -4.50 -14.31 19.69
CA GLU A 319 -4.12 -15.73 19.53
C GLU A 319 -4.51 -16.20 18.13
N ILE A 320 -3.53 -16.59 17.32
CA ILE A 320 -3.71 -17.21 16.00
C ILE A 320 -3.67 -18.73 16.19
N ASP A 321 -4.84 -19.36 16.20
CA ASP A 321 -4.95 -20.83 16.20
C ASP A 321 -5.06 -21.34 14.74
N PHE A 322 -3.95 -21.88 14.23
CA PHE A 322 -3.87 -22.57 12.95
C PHE A 322 -4.51 -23.97 13.09
N LEU A 323 -5.71 -24.17 12.53
CA LEU A 323 -6.30 -25.51 12.42
C LEU A 323 -5.62 -26.29 11.30
N GLY A 324 -4.59 -27.05 11.68
CA GLY A 324 -4.07 -28.19 10.94
C GLY A 324 -5.03 -29.38 11.02
N ASP A 325 -5.31 -29.96 9.86
CA ASP A 325 -6.19 -31.10 9.68
C ASP A 325 -5.54 -32.40 10.21
N THR A 326 -6.04 -32.92 11.33
CA THR A 326 -5.89 -34.35 11.69
C THR A 326 -7.13 -34.84 12.45
N SER A 327 -7.93 -35.68 11.80
CA SER A 327 -8.72 -36.73 12.48
C SER A 327 -7.78 -37.81 13.06
N PRO A 328 -8.16 -38.59 14.11
CA PRO A 328 -9.52 -39.06 14.39
C PRO A 328 -10.00 -39.02 15.86
N SER A 329 -11.33 -38.95 15.97
CA SER A 329 -12.18 -39.63 16.98
C SER A 329 -11.89 -39.38 18.47
N ASN A 330 -12.69 -38.52 19.10
CA ASN A 330 -13.33 -38.92 20.36
C ASN A 330 -14.66 -38.21 20.64
N LYS A 331 -15.54 -39.00 21.23
CA LYS A 331 -16.97 -38.81 21.47
C LYS A 331 -17.19 -38.00 22.75
N ILE A 332 -17.83 -36.83 22.68
CA ILE A 332 -18.44 -36.18 23.85
C ILE A 332 -19.85 -35.71 23.47
N GLU A 333 -20.78 -36.04 24.37
CA GLU A 333 -22.22 -35.85 24.29
C GLU A 333 -22.61 -34.37 24.31
N GLU A 334 -23.34 -33.95 23.27
CA GLU A 334 -24.12 -32.72 23.29
C GLU A 334 -25.43 -32.95 24.05
N THR A 335 -25.74 -32.06 24.99
CA THR A 335 -27.09 -31.93 25.54
C THR A 335 -27.89 -30.94 24.68
N PRO A 336 -29.17 -31.24 24.36
CA PRO A 336 -29.90 -30.50 23.34
C PRO A 336 -30.53 -29.23 23.92
N SER A 337 -30.02 -28.06 23.54
CA SER A 337 -30.77 -26.81 23.68
C SER A 337 -31.66 -26.62 22.45
N LYS A 338 -32.97 -26.65 22.69
CA LYS A 338 -34.01 -26.33 21.71
C LYS A 338 -33.92 -24.86 21.32
N SER A 339 -33.67 -24.59 20.04
CA SER A 339 -33.89 -23.27 19.45
C SER A 339 -34.34 -23.42 18.00
N SER A 340 -35.62 -23.10 17.78
CA SER A 340 -36.26 -22.60 16.56
C SER A 340 -35.55 -22.86 15.21
N GLY A 341 -35.99 -23.90 14.51
CA GLY A 341 -35.64 -24.16 13.11
C GLY A 341 -36.24 -23.11 12.16
N GLY A 342 -35.50 -22.04 11.91
CA GLY A 342 -35.62 -21.27 10.68
C GLY A 342 -34.83 -22.00 9.59
N LYS A 343 -35.50 -22.48 8.54
CA LYS A 343 -34.82 -22.94 7.32
C LYS A 343 -34.03 -21.75 6.76
N THR A 344 -32.72 -21.76 6.90
CA THR A 344 -31.83 -20.82 6.20
C THR A 344 -31.98 -21.07 4.70
N THR A 345 -32.28 -20.01 3.94
CA THR A 345 -32.38 -20.12 2.48
C THR A 345 -30.98 -20.22 1.90
N LYS A 346 -30.67 -21.34 1.23
CA LYS A 346 -29.42 -21.57 0.50
C LYS A 346 -28.95 -20.31 -0.25
N ILE A 347 -27.68 -19.93 -0.06
CA ILE A 347 -27.04 -18.84 -0.79
C ILE A 347 -26.66 -19.39 -2.18
N ASP A 348 -27.14 -18.74 -3.24
CA ASP A 348 -26.84 -19.10 -4.63
C ASP A 348 -26.03 -17.97 -5.27
N LEU A 349 -24.71 -18.12 -5.26
CA LEU A 349 -23.79 -17.12 -5.80
C LEU A 349 -23.72 -17.09 -7.33
N SER A 350 -24.30 -18.07 -8.02
CA SER A 350 -24.25 -18.14 -9.49
C SER A 350 -24.97 -16.97 -10.18
N LYS A 351 -25.87 -16.29 -9.47
CA LYS A 351 -26.65 -15.15 -9.96
C LYS A 351 -26.06 -13.80 -9.58
N VAL A 352 -25.06 -13.78 -8.70
CA VAL A 352 -24.43 -12.54 -8.25
C VAL A 352 -23.63 -11.95 -9.40
N LYS A 353 -23.84 -10.66 -9.65
CA LYS A 353 -23.11 -9.92 -10.69
C LYS A 353 -21.88 -9.25 -10.06
N PRO A 354 -20.79 -9.06 -10.83
CA PRO A 354 -19.67 -8.23 -10.40
C PRO A 354 -20.18 -6.85 -9.94
N LEU A 355 -19.74 -6.42 -8.76
CA LEU A 355 -20.03 -5.12 -8.18
C LEU A 355 -18.78 -4.23 -8.29
N PRO A 356 -18.75 -3.26 -9.23
CA PRO A 356 -17.59 -2.43 -9.46
C PRO A 356 -17.17 -1.63 -8.23
N PHE A 357 -15.85 -1.49 -8.04
CA PHE A 357 -15.23 -0.59 -7.08
C PHE A 357 -13.87 -0.12 -7.61
N ASP A 358 -13.34 0.98 -7.09
CA ASP A 358 -12.06 1.48 -7.57
C ASP A 358 -10.92 0.65 -6.98
N PHE A 359 -10.16 0.00 -7.87
CA PHE A 359 -8.98 -0.78 -7.53
C PHE A 359 -7.89 -0.51 -8.55
N ILE A 360 -6.72 -0.10 -8.07
CA ILE A 360 -5.54 0.18 -8.87
C ILE A 360 -4.39 -0.63 -8.29
N LEU A 361 -3.86 -1.57 -9.08
CA LEU A 361 -2.78 -2.46 -8.66
C LEU A 361 -1.54 -1.67 -8.21
N GLU A 362 -1.24 -0.60 -8.96
CA GLU A 362 -0.10 0.28 -8.71
C GLU A 362 -0.21 1.03 -7.39
N GLU A 363 -1.42 1.36 -6.95
CA GLU A 363 -1.63 2.00 -5.64
C GLU A 363 -1.40 0.98 -4.52
N SER A 364 -1.99 -0.21 -4.61
CA SER A 364 -1.72 -1.29 -3.65
C SER A 364 -0.22 -1.62 -3.58
N ALA A 365 0.46 -1.68 -4.74
CA ALA A 365 1.89 -1.90 -4.83
C ALA A 365 2.69 -0.79 -4.16
N LYS A 366 2.33 0.48 -4.42
CA LYS A 366 2.95 1.64 -3.79
C LYS A 366 2.75 1.66 -2.27
N GLU A 367 1.55 1.39 -1.77
CA GLU A 367 1.24 1.37 -0.34
C GLU A 367 1.94 0.20 0.39
N LEU A 368 2.07 -0.95 -0.27
CA LEU A 368 2.92 -2.05 0.19
C LEU A 368 4.42 -1.77 0.01
N SER A 369 4.73 -0.73 -0.76
CA SER A 369 6.05 -0.43 -1.31
C SER A 369 6.68 -1.62 -2.07
N LEU A 370 5.87 -2.55 -2.56
CA LEU A 370 6.31 -3.74 -3.29
C LEU A 370 6.21 -3.53 -4.81
N PRO A 371 7.00 -4.25 -5.63
CA PRO A 371 6.81 -4.24 -7.08
C PRO A 371 5.42 -4.74 -7.49
N ASN A 372 4.87 -4.16 -8.57
CA ASN A 372 3.56 -4.53 -9.11
C ASN A 372 3.41 -6.04 -9.33
N ASP A 373 4.44 -6.70 -9.87
CA ASP A 373 4.40 -8.13 -10.16
C ASP A 373 4.28 -8.98 -8.88
N ILE A 374 4.88 -8.55 -7.77
CA ILE A 374 4.79 -9.26 -6.49
C ILE A 374 3.40 -9.08 -5.89
N VAL A 375 2.89 -7.85 -5.86
CA VAL A 375 1.53 -7.59 -5.35
C VAL A 375 0.48 -8.28 -6.20
N LYS A 376 0.70 -8.36 -7.51
CA LYS A 376 -0.15 -9.12 -8.43
C LYS A 376 -0.20 -10.61 -8.05
N GLU A 377 0.93 -11.23 -7.74
CA GLU A 377 0.96 -12.62 -7.28
C GLU A 377 0.23 -12.77 -5.93
N PHE A 378 0.43 -11.87 -4.96
CA PHE A 378 -0.31 -11.92 -3.70
C PHE A 378 -1.82 -11.77 -3.86
N ILE A 379 -2.27 -10.95 -4.81
CA ILE A 379 -3.69 -10.81 -5.11
C ILE A 379 -4.23 -12.09 -5.78
N LYS A 380 -3.44 -12.78 -6.62
CA LYS A 380 -3.84 -14.09 -7.16
C LYS A 380 -4.00 -15.12 -6.05
N ASP A 381 -3.04 -15.20 -5.13
CA ASP A 381 -3.13 -16.09 -3.97
C ASP A 381 -4.36 -15.77 -3.11
N PHE A 382 -4.64 -14.48 -2.90
CA PHE A 382 -5.86 -14.04 -2.21
C PHE A 382 -7.15 -14.39 -2.96
N ILE A 383 -7.15 -14.35 -4.29
CA ILE A 383 -8.30 -14.76 -5.11
C ILE A 383 -8.58 -16.26 -4.93
N GLU A 384 -7.54 -17.09 -4.93
CA GLU A 384 -7.67 -18.52 -4.66
C GLU A 384 -8.23 -18.77 -3.25
N GLN A 385 -7.72 -18.03 -2.25
CA GLN A 385 -8.21 -18.09 -0.87
C GLN A 385 -9.69 -17.69 -0.76
N CYS A 386 -10.11 -16.60 -1.42
CA CYS A 386 -11.50 -16.16 -1.43
C CYS A 386 -12.44 -17.22 -2.01
N ASN A 387 -12.05 -17.84 -3.13
CA ASN A 387 -12.83 -18.92 -3.74
C ASN A 387 -13.01 -20.11 -2.77
N ALA A 388 -11.94 -20.51 -2.07
CA ALA A 388 -11.99 -21.61 -1.12
C ALA A 388 -12.81 -21.28 0.14
N ASP A 389 -12.56 -20.13 0.76
CA ASP A 389 -13.15 -19.77 2.04
C ASP A 389 -14.59 -19.28 1.92
N THR A 390 -15.01 -18.73 0.78
CA THR A 390 -16.42 -18.37 0.56
C THR A 390 -17.31 -19.61 0.56
N ASN A 391 -16.85 -20.72 -0.01
CA ASN A 391 -17.60 -21.98 0.06
C ASN A 391 -17.77 -22.44 1.52
N LYS A 392 -16.72 -22.30 2.33
CA LYS A 392 -16.79 -22.59 3.77
C LYS A 392 -17.77 -21.65 4.48
N ILE A 393 -17.79 -20.36 4.13
CA ILE A 393 -18.75 -19.39 4.68
C ILE A 393 -20.19 -19.83 4.39
N ILE A 394 -20.49 -20.26 3.15
CA ILE A 394 -21.83 -20.75 2.78
C ILE A 394 -22.18 -22.01 3.56
N ASP A 395 -21.28 -22.98 3.67
CA ASP A 395 -21.52 -24.21 4.42
C ASP A 395 -21.84 -23.91 5.89
N LYS A 396 -21.08 -23.00 6.53
CA LYS A 396 -21.32 -22.59 7.92
C LYS A 396 -22.58 -21.77 8.12
N TYR A 397 -22.97 -20.98 7.12
CA TYR A 397 -24.27 -20.33 7.09
C TYR A 397 -25.42 -21.34 6.98
N GLU A 398 -25.30 -22.36 6.13
CA GLU A 398 -26.31 -23.43 6.00
C GLU A 398 -26.46 -24.23 7.30
N GLU A 399 -25.36 -24.42 8.05
CA GLU A 399 -25.33 -24.99 9.41
C GLU A 399 -25.92 -24.05 10.49
N GLY A 400 -26.18 -22.78 10.19
CA GLY A 400 -26.62 -21.77 11.15
C GLY A 400 -25.51 -21.31 12.12
N ASN A 401 -24.25 -21.56 11.79
CA ASN A 401 -23.10 -21.26 12.64
C ASN A 401 -22.50 -19.89 12.31
N ILE A 402 -23.14 -18.83 12.83
CA ILE A 402 -22.72 -17.45 12.58
C ILE A 402 -21.32 -17.14 13.11
N GLU A 403 -20.93 -17.70 14.25
CA GLU A 403 -19.59 -17.50 14.82
C GLU A 403 -18.47 -17.98 13.88
N LYS A 404 -18.66 -19.12 13.22
CA LYS A 404 -17.70 -19.60 12.22
C LYS A 404 -17.70 -18.74 10.95
N VAL A 405 -18.86 -18.22 10.53
CA VAL A 405 -18.94 -17.24 9.44
C VAL A 405 -18.13 -15.99 9.77
N LYS A 406 -18.29 -15.44 10.98
CA LYS A 406 -17.53 -14.26 11.45
C LYS A 406 -16.03 -14.51 11.47
N LYS A 407 -15.57 -15.68 11.94
CA LYS A 407 -14.15 -16.06 11.94
C LYS A 407 -13.55 -16.16 10.53
N LEU A 408 -14.27 -16.76 9.59
CA LEU A 408 -13.83 -16.84 8.19
C LEU A 408 -13.79 -15.44 7.55
N ALA A 409 -14.80 -14.60 7.81
CA ALA A 409 -14.83 -13.22 7.35
C ALA A 409 -13.66 -12.39 7.91
N HIS A 410 -13.33 -12.57 9.19
CA HIS A 410 -12.18 -11.93 9.83
C HIS A 410 -10.84 -12.28 9.14
N SER A 411 -10.63 -13.55 8.83
CA SER A 411 -9.43 -14.03 8.13
C SER A 411 -9.29 -13.35 6.75
N LEU A 412 -10.33 -13.44 5.91
CA LEU A 412 -10.33 -12.82 4.58
C LEU A 412 -10.20 -11.30 4.66
N LYS A 413 -10.81 -10.65 5.66
CA LYS A 413 -10.70 -9.21 5.89
C LYS A 413 -9.25 -8.83 6.16
N GLY A 414 -8.53 -9.59 6.99
CA GLY A 414 -7.11 -9.36 7.27
C GLY A 414 -6.28 -9.34 6.00
N VAL A 415 -6.43 -10.36 5.15
CA VAL A 415 -5.69 -10.44 3.88
C VAL A 415 -6.08 -9.31 2.93
N ALA A 416 -7.37 -9.02 2.77
CA ALA A 416 -7.86 -7.93 1.92
C ALA A 416 -7.32 -6.56 2.38
N SER A 417 -7.27 -6.33 3.69
CA SER A 417 -6.76 -5.10 4.29
C SER A 417 -5.26 -4.95 4.04
N ASN A 418 -4.50 -6.04 4.20
CA ASN A 418 -3.06 -6.04 3.96
C ASN A 418 -2.73 -5.77 2.49
N LEU A 419 -3.59 -6.21 1.55
CA LEU A 419 -3.44 -5.94 0.12
C LEU A 419 -4.04 -4.60 -0.33
N TYR A 420 -4.48 -3.77 0.62
CA TYR A 420 -5.12 -2.47 0.37
C TYR A 420 -6.41 -2.54 -0.49
N ILE A 421 -7.10 -3.68 -0.47
CA ILE A 421 -8.36 -3.88 -1.21
C ILE A 421 -9.55 -3.46 -0.34
N MET A 422 -9.57 -2.17 0.03
CA MET A 422 -10.44 -1.63 1.08
C MET A 422 -11.93 -1.92 0.90
N PRO A 423 -12.53 -1.86 -0.30
CA PRO A 423 -13.95 -2.17 -0.47
C PRO A 423 -14.30 -3.62 -0.08
N LEU A 424 -13.42 -4.57 -0.37
CA LEU A 424 -13.58 -5.97 0.04
C LEU A 424 -13.36 -6.14 1.54
N ALA A 425 -12.32 -5.51 2.10
CA ALA A 425 -12.05 -5.54 3.53
C ALA A 425 -13.25 -4.99 4.33
N ASN A 426 -13.88 -3.91 3.86
CA ASN A 426 -15.05 -3.31 4.50
C ASN A 426 -16.29 -4.22 4.43
N SER A 427 -16.58 -4.84 3.29
CA SER A 427 -17.71 -5.80 3.21
C SER A 427 -17.48 -7.04 4.08
N LEU A 428 -16.24 -7.49 4.20
CA LEU A 428 -15.88 -8.58 5.11
C LEU A 428 -15.94 -8.16 6.58
N LEU A 429 -15.67 -6.89 6.89
CA LEU A 429 -15.88 -6.32 8.22
C LEU A 429 -17.38 -6.25 8.58
N ASP A 430 -18.23 -5.85 7.62
CA ASP A 430 -19.69 -5.88 7.80
C ASP A 430 -20.15 -7.31 8.14
N LEU A 431 -19.62 -8.31 7.43
CA LEU A 431 -19.92 -9.72 7.67
C LEU A 431 -19.34 -10.24 9.00
N GLN A 432 -18.13 -9.80 9.39
CA GLN A 432 -17.48 -10.14 10.65
C GLN A 432 -18.28 -9.61 11.86
N ASN A 433 -18.84 -8.41 11.76
CA ASN A 433 -19.55 -7.76 12.86
C ASN A 433 -21.04 -8.07 12.88
N ASN A 434 -21.51 -8.94 11.97
CA ASN A 434 -22.91 -9.30 11.88
C ASN A 434 -23.29 -10.40 12.88
N ASP A 435 -24.29 -10.13 13.71
CA ASP A 435 -24.87 -11.07 14.67
C ASP A 435 -26.23 -11.65 14.22
N ASP A 436 -26.77 -11.19 13.08
CA ASP A 436 -28.04 -11.65 12.55
C ASP A 436 -27.86 -12.60 11.35
N LEU A 437 -28.26 -13.87 11.53
CA LEU A 437 -28.16 -14.87 10.47
C LEU A 437 -28.96 -14.48 9.21
N SER A 438 -30.03 -13.69 9.34
CA SER A 438 -30.84 -13.24 8.19
C SER A 438 -30.10 -12.24 7.29
N GLU A 439 -29.15 -11.49 7.86
CA GLU A 439 -28.33 -10.49 7.16
C GLU A 439 -27.05 -11.09 6.54
N VAL A 440 -26.67 -12.33 6.90
CA VAL A 440 -25.49 -13.00 6.32
C VAL A 440 -25.60 -13.11 4.80
N LYS A 441 -26.76 -13.51 4.29
CA LYS A 441 -26.96 -13.70 2.85
C LYS A 441 -26.71 -12.42 2.02
N PRO A 442 -27.38 -11.28 2.29
CA PRO A 442 -27.13 -10.05 1.53
C PRO A 442 -25.68 -9.55 1.67
N LEU A 443 -25.06 -9.73 2.84
CA LEU A 443 -23.66 -9.36 3.06
C LEU A 443 -22.68 -10.22 2.25
N VAL A 444 -22.89 -11.54 2.22
CA VAL A 444 -22.10 -12.47 1.40
C VAL A 444 -22.30 -12.17 -0.09
N GLU A 445 -23.51 -11.87 -0.55
CA GLU A 445 -23.78 -11.50 -1.95
C GLU A 445 -23.07 -10.19 -2.33
N LYS A 446 -23.04 -9.18 -1.45
CA LYS A 446 -22.31 -7.91 -1.65
C LYS A 446 -20.80 -8.14 -1.74
N TYR A 447 -20.22 -8.84 -0.76
CA TYR A 447 -18.80 -9.21 -0.74
C TYR A 447 -18.43 -9.99 -2.01
N TRP A 448 -19.22 -11.00 -2.37
CA TRP A 448 -18.94 -11.85 -3.53
C TRP A 448 -19.03 -11.07 -4.83
N GLY A 449 -19.97 -10.13 -4.95
CA GLY A 449 -20.04 -9.23 -6.09
C GLY A 449 -18.76 -8.43 -6.28
N GLN A 450 -18.20 -7.86 -5.20
CA GLN A 450 -16.92 -7.15 -5.26
C GLN A 450 -15.78 -8.12 -5.60
N PHE A 451 -15.74 -9.29 -4.98
CA PHE A 451 -14.72 -10.30 -5.28
C PHE A 451 -14.70 -10.67 -6.77
N LEU A 452 -15.87 -10.93 -7.37
CA LEU A 452 -15.98 -11.22 -8.81
C LEU A 452 -15.48 -10.06 -9.67
N TYR A 453 -15.67 -8.82 -9.23
CA TYR A 453 -15.16 -7.65 -9.95
C TYR A 453 -13.62 -7.58 -9.88
N LEU A 454 -13.04 -7.77 -8.70
CA LEU A 454 -11.58 -7.85 -8.52
C LEU A 454 -10.99 -8.96 -9.39
N GLU A 455 -11.54 -10.17 -9.31
CA GLU A 455 -11.06 -11.33 -10.09
C GLU A 455 -11.07 -11.04 -11.60
N ASN A 456 -12.11 -10.35 -12.09
CA ASN A 456 -12.19 -9.94 -13.49
C ASN A 456 -11.16 -8.88 -13.87
N ILE A 457 -10.87 -7.90 -13.00
CA ILE A 457 -9.79 -6.95 -13.24
C ILE A 457 -8.45 -7.70 -13.37
N MET A 458 -8.16 -8.57 -12.41
CA MET A 458 -6.89 -9.27 -12.33
C MET A 458 -6.67 -10.31 -13.44
N LYS A 459 -7.75 -10.81 -14.08
CA LYS A 459 -7.66 -11.64 -15.29
C LYS A 459 -7.25 -10.86 -16.54
N ASN A 460 -7.45 -9.54 -16.55
CA ASN A 460 -7.21 -8.68 -17.71
C ASN A 460 -5.91 -7.86 -17.63
N ILE A 461 -5.19 -7.95 -16.51
CA ILE A 461 -3.87 -7.35 -16.27
C ILE A 461 -2.86 -8.47 -16.27
#